data_AF-A0A425CDR3-F1
#
_entry.id   AF-A0A425CDR3-F1
#
_cell.length_a   1.000
_cell.length_b   1.000
_cell.length_c   1.000
_cell.angle_alpha   90.00
_cell.angle_beta   90.00
_cell.angle_gamma   90.00
#
_symmetry.space_group_name_H-M   'P 1'
#
loop_
_entity.id
_entity.type
_entity.pdbx_description
1 polymer ?
#
loop_
_entity_poly.entity_id
_entity_poly.type
_entity_poly.pdbx_seq_one_letter_code
_entity_poly.pdbx_strand_id
1 'polypeptide(L)'
;MNRTPTETPEITESGTGNPKILESGTIKSEILERNPDTFESGTIKPEESESWARLVQLIHTEPSKETAEIFKMLDHEISDVSLVYMIYKTIESAKSDKTSEVMVDLRNAQFKKWLKQEATPEGVKSMLQAATKSDSPARKIFDRIAKDYDKFYGKVKVGVEDPSTSDETMKLNL
;
A
#
# COMPACT_ATOMS: atom_id res chain seq x y z
N MET A 1 -36.33 64.93 19.76
CA MET A 1 -35.93 64.78 18.35
C MET A 1 -35.06 63.54 18.24
N ASN A 2 -35.52 62.57 17.44
CA ASN A 2 -34.81 61.47 16.74
C ASN A 2 -33.92 60.50 17.55
N ARG A 3 -33.78 59.20 17.27
CA ARG A 3 -34.44 58.10 16.53
C ARG A 3 -33.64 56.84 16.97
N THR A 4 -34.28 55.73 17.33
CA THR A 4 -33.73 54.36 17.38
C THR A 4 -33.57 53.78 15.96
N PRO A 5 -33.15 52.52 15.72
CA PRO A 5 -32.10 51.64 16.29
C PRO A 5 -31.27 50.92 15.18
N THR A 6 -30.20 50.17 15.49
CA THR A 6 -29.84 48.94 14.71
C THR A 6 -29.01 47.98 15.58
N GLU A 7 -29.51 46.75 15.68
CA GLU A 7 -28.92 45.55 16.28
C GLU A 7 -28.09 44.76 15.23
N THR A 8 -26.90 44.26 15.63
CA THR A 8 -26.32 42.89 15.41
C THR A 8 -25.98 42.40 13.98
N PRO A 9 -25.13 41.36 13.74
CA PRO A 9 -23.79 40.95 14.26
C PRO A 9 -22.73 40.75 13.13
N GLU A 10 -21.44 40.56 13.45
CA GLU A 10 -20.64 39.50 12.79
C GLU A 10 -19.46 39.02 13.64
N ILE A 11 -19.25 37.72 13.58
CA ILE A 11 -18.38 36.85 14.37
C ILE A 11 -17.04 36.73 13.64
N THR A 12 -15.93 36.63 14.36
CA THR A 12 -14.92 35.59 14.05
C THR A 12 -14.05 35.35 15.27
N GLU A 13 -14.21 34.16 15.84
CA GLU A 13 -13.22 33.56 16.72
C GLU A 13 -11.87 33.51 16.01
N SER A 14 -10.80 33.92 16.68
CA SER A 14 -9.45 33.49 16.33
C SER A 14 -8.70 33.24 17.63
N GLY A 15 -9.18 32.20 18.31
CA GLY A 15 -8.45 31.56 19.37
C GLY A 15 -7.31 30.72 18.78
N THR A 16 -6.14 30.92 19.37
CA THR A 16 -5.17 29.87 19.67
C THR A 16 -4.27 29.39 18.53
N GLY A 17 -2.97 29.59 18.75
CA GLY A 17 -1.96 28.64 18.35
C GLY A 17 -0.94 29.22 17.41
N ASN A 18 0.22 29.56 17.97
CA ASN A 18 1.50 29.53 17.24
C ASN A 18 1.49 28.41 16.21
N PRO A 19 2.03 28.61 14.99
CA PRO A 19 2.46 27.48 14.19
C PRO A 19 3.50 26.74 15.04
N LYS A 20 3.10 25.60 15.62
CA LYS A 20 4.05 24.60 16.10
C LYS A 20 4.85 24.25 14.87
N ILE A 21 6.02 24.85 14.76
CA ILE A 21 7.16 24.30 14.04
C ILE A 21 7.26 22.88 14.58
N LEU A 22 6.72 21.92 13.81
CA LEU A 22 6.81 20.53 14.13
C LEU A 22 8.28 20.19 13.97
N GLU A 23 8.99 20.26 15.09
CA GLU A 23 10.34 19.80 15.34
C GLU A 23 10.71 18.66 14.38
N SER A 24 11.40 19.01 13.30
CA SER A 24 11.96 18.07 12.33
C SER A 24 12.97 17.09 12.98
N GLY A 25 13.32 17.33 14.26
CA GLY A 25 14.12 16.46 15.11
C GLY A 25 13.39 15.23 15.65
N THR A 26 12.05 15.25 15.84
CA THR A 26 11.33 14.12 16.46
C THR A 26 11.07 12.99 15.46
N ILE A 27 10.80 13.34 14.19
CA ILE A 27 10.49 12.36 13.13
C ILE A 27 11.75 11.60 12.70
N LYS A 28 12.92 12.25 12.80
CA LYS A 28 14.22 11.61 12.55
C LYS A 28 14.48 10.46 13.53
N SER A 29 13.94 10.50 14.74
CA SER A 29 14.17 9.47 15.75
C SER A 29 13.19 8.31 15.59
N GLU A 30 11.90 8.56 15.33
CA GLU A 30 10.90 7.50 15.47
C GLU A 30 10.78 6.56 14.25
N ILE A 31 11.18 7.03 13.05
CA ILE A 31 11.28 6.21 11.83
C ILE A 31 12.70 5.63 11.67
N LEU A 32 13.74 6.31 12.16
CA LEU A 32 15.14 5.87 12.05
C LEU A 32 15.61 5.00 13.22
N GLU A 33 15.00 5.08 14.41
CA GLU A 33 15.30 4.17 15.54
C GLU A 33 14.66 2.78 15.36
N ARG A 34 13.76 2.58 14.39
CA ARG A 34 13.43 1.23 13.93
C ARG A 34 14.53 0.73 13.01
N ASN A 35 15.66 0.42 13.62
CA ASN A 35 16.68 -0.53 13.21
C ASN A 35 16.65 -0.95 11.72
N PRO A 36 17.58 -0.45 10.86
CA PRO A 36 17.87 -1.12 9.59
C PRO A 36 18.33 -2.58 9.78
N ASP A 37 18.65 -3.00 11.00
CA ASP A 37 19.10 -4.36 11.37
C ASP A 37 18.02 -5.46 11.37
N THR A 38 16.84 -5.25 10.78
CA THR A 38 15.77 -6.29 10.78
C THR A 38 15.23 -6.68 9.41
N PHE A 39 15.99 -6.43 8.35
CA PHE A 39 15.90 -7.31 7.19
C PHE A 39 16.75 -8.53 7.50
N GLU A 40 16.12 -9.70 7.64
CA GLU A 40 16.89 -10.95 7.82
C GLU A 40 17.98 -10.99 6.75
N SER A 41 19.23 -11.03 7.22
CA SER A 41 20.42 -10.96 6.37
C SER A 41 20.29 -11.99 5.24
N GLY A 42 20.01 -11.50 4.03
CA GLY A 42 19.80 -12.30 2.82
C GLY A 42 18.44 -12.17 2.13
N THR A 43 17.41 -11.59 2.76
CA THR A 43 16.07 -11.45 2.13
C THR A 43 15.92 -10.16 1.34
N ILE A 44 16.54 -9.06 1.79
CA ILE A 44 16.49 -7.75 1.12
C ILE A 44 17.91 -7.21 1.04
N LYS A 45 18.26 -6.62 -0.11
CA LYS A 45 19.57 -6.01 -0.28
C LYS A 45 19.63 -4.62 0.41
N PRO A 46 20.79 -4.19 0.92
CA PRO A 46 20.92 -2.90 1.60
C PRO A 46 20.39 -1.72 0.77
N GLU A 47 20.66 -1.71 -0.54
CA GLU A 47 20.19 -0.67 -1.45
C GLU A 47 18.65 -0.62 -1.57
N GLU A 48 17.98 -1.78 -1.58
CA GLU A 48 16.52 -1.87 -1.64
C GLU A 48 15.89 -1.40 -0.32
N SER A 49 16.55 -1.68 0.81
CA SER A 49 16.16 -1.21 2.14
C SER A 49 16.23 0.32 2.23
N GLU A 50 17.29 0.94 1.69
CA GLU A 50 17.42 2.40 1.64
C GLU A 50 16.35 3.04 0.73
N SER A 51 16.12 2.49 -0.45
CA SER A 51 15.06 2.95 -1.36
C SER A 51 13.69 2.84 -0.71
N TRP A 52 13.40 1.73 -0.02
CA TRP A 52 12.17 1.57 0.74
C TRP A 52 12.01 2.62 1.85
N ALA A 53 13.05 2.86 2.65
CA ALA A 53 13.00 3.82 3.75
C ALA A 53 12.69 5.25 3.24
N ARG A 54 13.30 5.65 2.12
CA ARG A 54 13.02 6.94 1.48
C ARG A 54 11.56 7.02 1.00
N LEU A 55 11.04 5.95 0.42
CA LEU A 55 9.69 5.91 -0.12
C LEU A 55 8.63 5.85 0.98
N VAL A 56 8.92 5.19 2.11
CA VAL A 56 8.08 5.27 3.31
C VAL A 56 8.06 6.69 3.87
N GLN A 57 9.19 7.39 3.93
CA GLN A 57 9.21 8.81 4.33
C GLN A 57 8.35 9.66 3.40
N LEU A 58 8.45 9.46 2.08
CA LEU A 58 7.65 10.17 1.09
C LEU A 58 6.14 10.02 1.32
N ILE A 59 5.66 8.80 1.64
CA ILE A 59 4.23 8.57 1.96
C ILE A 59 3.77 9.41 3.15
N HIS A 60 4.65 9.62 4.14
CA HIS A 60 4.33 10.42 5.32
C HIS A 60 4.40 11.92 5.06
N THR A 61 5.35 12.37 4.23
CA THR A 61 5.55 13.80 3.94
C THR A 61 4.65 14.34 2.84
N GLU A 62 4.25 13.48 1.89
CA GLU A 62 3.40 13.82 0.75
C GLU A 62 2.22 12.83 0.62
N PRO A 63 1.27 12.81 1.57
CA PRO A 63 0.16 11.85 1.58
C PRO A 63 -0.85 12.07 0.43
N SER A 64 -0.72 13.19 -0.30
CA SER A 64 -1.51 13.50 -1.50
C SER A 64 -0.95 12.86 -2.77
N LYS A 65 0.27 12.30 -2.72
CA LYS A 65 0.87 11.65 -3.89
C LYS A 65 0.13 10.37 -4.23
N GLU A 66 -0.16 10.17 -5.52
CA GLU A 66 -0.94 9.02 -5.95
C GLU A 66 -0.16 7.72 -5.74
N THR A 67 -0.82 6.70 -5.16
CA THR A 67 -0.21 5.38 -4.93
C THR A 67 0.35 4.76 -6.21
N ALA A 68 -0.23 5.07 -7.38
CA ALA A 68 0.27 4.60 -8.67
C ALA A 68 1.65 5.17 -9.02
N GLU A 69 1.93 6.43 -8.67
CA GLU A 69 3.25 7.05 -8.86
C GLU A 69 4.27 6.46 -7.88
N ILE A 70 3.88 6.31 -6.62
CA ILE A 70 4.71 5.68 -5.59
C ILE A 70 5.07 4.24 -6.00
N PHE A 71 4.10 3.49 -6.52
CA PHE A 71 4.34 2.14 -7.03
C PHE A 71 5.34 2.13 -8.19
N LYS A 72 5.23 3.04 -9.17
CA LYS A 72 6.19 3.14 -10.28
C LYS A 72 7.62 3.42 -9.80
N MET A 73 7.78 4.26 -8.79
CA MET A 73 9.09 4.55 -8.18
C MET A 73 9.66 3.31 -7.50
N LEU A 74 8.83 2.60 -6.72
CA LEU A 74 9.20 1.36 -6.05
C LEU A 74 9.60 0.26 -7.04
N ASP A 75 8.82 0.09 -8.11
CA ASP A 75 9.00 -0.95 -9.13
C ASP A 75 10.33 -0.85 -9.90
N HIS A 76 10.91 0.36 -9.97
CA HIS A 76 12.17 0.61 -10.65
C HIS A 76 13.40 0.34 -9.75
N GLU A 77 13.24 0.47 -8.44
CA GLU A 77 14.38 0.41 -7.51
C GLU A 77 14.40 -0.85 -6.64
N ILE A 78 13.28 -1.59 -6.58
CA ILE A 78 13.10 -2.70 -5.66
C ILE A 78 12.54 -3.89 -6.43
N SER A 79 13.16 -5.06 -6.28
CA SER A 79 12.64 -6.28 -6.87
C SER A 79 11.24 -6.62 -6.35
N ASP A 80 10.40 -7.24 -7.18
CA ASP A 80 9.03 -7.64 -6.84
C ASP A 80 8.94 -8.41 -5.50
N VAL A 81 9.91 -9.31 -5.26
CA VAL A 81 9.97 -10.13 -4.04
C VAL A 81 10.26 -9.27 -2.80
N SER A 82 11.27 -8.41 -2.87
CA SER A 82 11.60 -7.50 -1.77
C SER A 82 10.48 -6.51 -1.53
N LEU A 83 9.90 -5.95 -2.60
CA LEU A 83 8.82 -4.98 -2.52
C LEU A 83 7.60 -5.56 -1.81
N VAL A 84 7.10 -6.72 -2.25
CA VAL A 84 5.92 -7.33 -1.62
C VAL A 84 6.18 -7.74 -0.18
N TYR A 85 7.40 -8.19 0.14
CA TYR A 85 7.77 -8.54 1.50
C TYR A 85 7.76 -7.30 2.41
N MET A 86 8.32 -6.19 1.96
CA MET A 86 8.33 -4.94 2.72
C MET A 86 6.94 -4.37 2.93
N ILE A 87 6.08 -4.42 1.91
CA ILE A 87 4.67 -4.05 2.02
C ILE A 87 4.00 -4.83 3.17
N TYR A 88 4.16 -6.15 3.21
CA TYR A 88 3.55 -6.98 4.26
C TYR A 88 4.13 -6.71 5.65
N LYS A 89 5.46 -6.57 5.76
CA LYS A 89 6.13 -6.20 7.02
C LYS A 89 5.64 -4.84 7.54
N THR A 90 5.42 -3.88 6.65
CA THR A 90 4.92 -2.57 7.04
C THR A 90 3.44 -2.63 7.41
N ILE A 91 2.60 -3.40 6.72
CA ILE A 91 1.20 -3.62 7.14
C ILE A 91 1.14 -4.24 8.55
N GLU A 92 1.97 -5.25 8.84
CA GLU A 92 1.99 -5.91 10.15
C GLU A 92 2.48 -5.01 11.29
N SER A 93 3.27 -3.99 10.98
CA SER A 93 3.88 -3.08 11.98
C SER A 93 3.36 -1.65 11.93
N ALA A 94 2.38 -1.37 11.05
CA ALA A 94 1.75 -0.07 10.90
C ALA A 94 0.93 0.23 12.15
N LYS A 95 1.13 1.44 12.69
CA LYS A 95 0.34 1.97 13.81
C LYS A 95 -0.80 2.89 13.35
N SER A 96 -0.81 3.27 12.07
CA SER A 96 -1.80 4.18 11.49
C SER A 96 -2.58 3.47 10.39
N ASP A 97 -3.90 3.71 10.37
CA ASP A 97 -4.80 3.17 9.35
C ASP A 97 -4.41 3.69 7.96
N LYS A 98 -3.95 4.94 7.87
CA LYS A 98 -3.52 5.57 6.61
C LYS A 98 -2.32 4.86 5.97
N THR A 99 -1.30 4.53 6.77
CA THR A 99 -0.13 3.78 6.29
C THR A 99 -0.57 2.39 5.82
N SER A 100 -1.47 1.74 6.56
CA SER A 100 -2.02 0.44 6.19
C SER A 100 -2.78 0.49 4.86
N GLU A 101 -3.64 1.49 4.66
CA GLU A 101 -4.37 1.72 3.40
C GLU A 101 -3.43 1.86 2.20
N VAL A 102 -2.43 2.75 2.29
CA VAL A 102 -1.45 2.94 1.20
C VAL A 102 -0.71 1.65 0.90
N MET A 103 -0.32 0.88 1.92
CA MET A 103 0.37 -0.39 1.73
C MET A 103 -0.55 -1.47 1.13
N VAL A 104 -1.84 -1.48 1.47
CA VAL A 104 -2.84 -2.35 0.84
C VAL A 104 -3.00 -2.00 -0.64
N ASP A 105 -3.00 -0.73 -0.99
CA ASP A 105 -3.06 -0.28 -2.38
C ASP A 105 -1.79 -0.64 -3.16
N LEU A 106 -0.61 -0.47 -2.57
CA LEU A 106 0.67 -0.91 -3.15
C LEU A 106 0.70 -2.43 -3.37
N ARG A 107 0.19 -3.22 -2.40
CA ARG A 107 0.02 -4.67 -2.56
C ARG A 107 -0.87 -4.99 -3.77
N ASN A 108 -2.02 -4.31 -3.87
CA ASN A 108 -2.95 -4.54 -4.97
C ASN A 108 -2.34 -4.16 -6.32
N ALA A 109 -1.51 -3.12 -6.38
CA ALA A 109 -0.76 -2.75 -7.57
C ALA A 109 0.25 -3.84 -7.98
N GLN A 110 1.00 -4.38 -7.01
CA GLN A 110 1.89 -5.52 -7.23
C GLN A 110 1.14 -6.75 -7.78
N PHE A 111 0.00 -7.09 -7.18
CA PHE A 111 -0.81 -8.23 -7.64
C PHE A 111 -1.38 -8.01 -9.05
N LYS A 112 -1.81 -6.78 -9.38
CA LYS A 112 -2.23 -6.42 -10.74
C LYS A 112 -1.07 -6.53 -11.72
N LYS A 113 0.16 -6.16 -11.34
CA LYS A 113 1.36 -6.34 -12.17
C LYS A 113 1.58 -7.82 -12.49
N TRP A 114 1.61 -8.68 -11.47
CA TRP A 114 1.75 -10.13 -11.66
C TRP A 114 0.65 -10.74 -12.53
N LEU A 115 -0.60 -10.32 -12.32
CA LEU A 115 -1.71 -10.77 -13.16
C LEU A 115 -1.53 -10.37 -14.63
N LYS A 116 -1.11 -9.13 -14.91
CA LYS A 116 -0.82 -8.66 -16.27
C LYS A 116 0.35 -9.40 -16.92
N GLN A 117 1.28 -9.91 -16.12
CA GLN A 117 2.38 -10.76 -16.54
C GLN A 117 1.99 -12.25 -16.64
N GLU A 118 0.69 -12.55 -16.50
CA GLU A 118 0.13 -13.90 -16.55
C GLU A 118 0.72 -14.85 -15.49
N ALA A 119 1.24 -14.30 -14.39
CA ALA A 119 1.77 -15.11 -13.30
C ALA A 119 0.62 -15.90 -12.64
N THR A 120 0.74 -17.22 -12.59
CA THR A 120 -0.25 -18.07 -11.91
C THR A 120 0.00 -18.07 -10.40
N PRO A 121 -1.02 -18.43 -9.58
CA PRO A 121 -0.82 -18.62 -8.14
C PRO A 121 0.34 -19.56 -7.81
N GLU A 122 0.47 -20.67 -8.54
CA GLU A 122 1.58 -21.61 -8.43
C GLU A 122 2.92 -20.96 -8.79
N GLY A 123 2.97 -20.17 -9.87
CA GLY A 123 4.18 -19.47 -10.30
C GLY A 123 4.67 -18.47 -9.25
N VAL A 124 3.77 -17.63 -8.73
CA VAL A 124 4.10 -16.68 -7.65
C VAL A 124 4.53 -17.41 -6.39
N LYS A 125 3.83 -18.49 -6.00
CA LYS A 125 4.22 -19.31 -4.86
C LYS A 125 5.63 -19.86 -5.04
N SER A 126 5.96 -20.47 -6.18
CA SER A 126 7.29 -21.01 -6.46
C SER A 126 8.37 -19.92 -6.44
N MET A 127 8.11 -18.74 -7.01
CA MET A 127 9.02 -17.60 -6.98
C MET A 127 9.34 -17.17 -5.54
N LEU A 128 8.32 -16.99 -4.70
CA LEU A 128 8.50 -16.57 -3.30
C LEU A 128 9.18 -17.65 -2.46
N GLN A 129 8.88 -18.93 -2.74
CA GLN A 129 9.53 -20.05 -2.07
C GLN A 129 10.99 -20.21 -2.46
N ALA A 130 11.38 -19.88 -3.69
CA ALA A 130 12.77 -19.90 -4.15
C ALA A 130 13.59 -18.76 -3.53
N ALA A 131 12.95 -17.65 -3.16
CA ALA A 131 13.60 -16.50 -2.56
C ALA A 131 13.90 -16.65 -1.05
N THR A 132 13.46 -17.74 -0.41
CA THR A 132 13.60 -17.94 1.03
C THR A 132 13.91 -19.39 1.38
N LYS A 133 14.67 -19.61 2.45
CA LYS A 133 14.87 -20.96 2.98
C LYS A 133 13.63 -21.39 3.77
N SER A 134 13.35 -22.70 3.80
CA SER A 134 12.16 -23.24 4.47
C SER A 134 12.10 -22.95 5.98
N ASP A 135 13.25 -22.78 6.62
CA ASP A 135 13.40 -22.48 8.05
C ASP A 135 13.50 -20.98 8.36
N SER A 136 13.55 -20.11 7.35
CA SER A 136 13.59 -18.66 7.55
C SER A 136 12.27 -18.16 8.15
N PRO A 137 12.30 -17.29 9.17
CA PRO A 137 11.08 -16.67 9.68
C PRO A 137 10.33 -15.82 8.62
N ALA A 138 11.02 -15.30 7.59
CA ALA A 138 10.39 -14.65 6.43
C ALA A 138 9.44 -15.59 5.65
N ARG A 139 9.63 -16.92 5.78
CA ARG A 139 8.80 -17.92 5.11
C ARG A 139 7.31 -17.74 5.38
N LYS A 140 6.94 -17.43 6.61
CA LYS A 140 5.53 -17.23 7.00
C LYS A 140 4.88 -16.07 6.24
N ILE A 141 5.64 -15.00 6.01
CA ILE A 141 5.18 -13.83 5.27
C ILE A 141 5.03 -14.18 3.79
N PHE A 142 6.01 -14.88 3.22
CA PHE A 142 5.93 -15.33 1.83
C PHE A 142 4.78 -16.31 1.57
N ASP A 143 4.52 -17.26 2.48
CA ASP A 143 3.37 -18.15 2.37
C ASP A 143 2.04 -17.37 2.48
N ARG A 144 1.99 -16.32 3.31
CA ARG A 144 0.83 -15.42 3.40
C ARG A 144 0.62 -14.63 2.11
N ILE A 145 1.69 -14.09 1.52
CA ILE A 145 1.64 -13.37 0.24
C ILE A 145 1.09 -14.28 -0.86
N ALA A 146 1.62 -15.50 -0.98
CA ALA A 146 1.17 -16.47 -1.98
C ALA A 146 -0.33 -16.79 -1.81
N LYS A 147 -0.79 -17.01 -0.58
CA LYS A 147 -2.21 -17.26 -0.28
C LYS A 147 -3.12 -16.08 -0.61
N ASP A 148 -2.67 -14.85 -0.36
CA ASP A 148 -3.45 -13.66 -0.67
C ASP A 148 -3.50 -13.39 -2.17
N TYR A 149 -2.41 -13.70 -2.91
CA TYR A 149 -2.40 -13.62 -4.37
C TYR A 149 -3.33 -14.66 -5.01
N ASP A 150 -3.33 -15.91 -4.52
CA ASP A 150 -4.25 -16.96 -4.98
C ASP A 150 -5.72 -16.53 -4.87
N LYS A 151 -6.11 -15.98 -3.71
CA LYS A 151 -7.45 -15.40 -3.50
C LYS A 151 -7.74 -14.23 -4.44
N PHE A 152 -6.76 -13.35 -4.66
CA PHE A 152 -6.91 -12.22 -5.57
C PHE A 152 -7.14 -12.70 -7.01
N TYR A 153 -6.33 -13.66 -7.46
CA TYR A 153 -6.39 -14.25 -8.79
C TYR A 153 -7.73 -14.95 -9.05
N GLY A 154 -8.20 -15.76 -8.09
CA GLY A 154 -9.50 -16.45 -8.19
C GLY A 154 -10.68 -15.49 -8.32
N LYS A 155 -10.69 -14.38 -7.59
CA LYS A 155 -11.74 -13.35 -7.72
C LYS A 155 -11.80 -12.74 -9.11
N VAL A 156 -10.64 -12.51 -9.74
CA VAL A 156 -10.59 -11.92 -11.07
C VAL A 156 -11.06 -12.93 -12.13
N LYS A 157 -10.70 -14.21 -12.02
CA LYS A 157 -11.20 -15.24 -12.95
C LYS A 157 -12.71 -15.46 -12.85
N VAL A 158 -13.25 -15.56 -11.64
CA VAL A 158 -14.71 -15.72 -11.43
C VAL A 158 -15.49 -14.52 -11.97
N GLY A 159 -14.94 -13.31 -11.89
CA GLY A 159 -15.55 -12.10 -12.48
C GLY A 159 -15.47 -12.01 -14.01
N VAL A 160 -14.65 -12.84 -14.67
CA VAL A 160 -14.58 -12.97 -16.14
C VAL A 160 -15.48 -14.10 -16.63
N GLU A 161 -15.83 -15.06 -15.76
CA GLU A 161 -16.65 -16.24 -16.06
C GLU A 161 -18.13 -16.09 -15.63
N ASP A 162 -18.60 -14.89 -15.25
CA ASP A 162 -20.03 -14.60 -15.04
C ASP A 162 -20.63 -13.86 -16.27
N PRO A 163 -21.14 -14.58 -17.28
CA PRO A 163 -21.92 -14.03 -18.38
C PRO A 163 -23.40 -13.94 -17.98
N SER A 164 -23.76 -12.91 -17.24
CA SER A 164 -25.12 -12.38 -17.35
C SER A 164 -24.98 -11.00 -17.99
N THR A 165 -25.03 -10.91 -19.32
CA THR A 165 -26.25 -10.55 -20.05
C THR A 165 -26.13 -10.87 -21.55
N SER A 166 -27.26 -11.25 -22.16
CA SER A 166 -27.61 -11.36 -23.59
C SER A 166 -27.39 -12.76 -24.21
N ASP A 167 -28.42 -13.56 -24.53
CA ASP A 167 -29.60 -13.15 -25.28
C ASP A 167 -30.83 -14.03 -24.97
N GLU A 168 -31.82 -13.42 -24.31
CA GLU A 168 -33.22 -13.83 -24.34
C GLU A 168 -33.87 -13.21 -25.59
N THR A 169 -33.54 -13.67 -26.80
CA THR A 169 -34.40 -13.51 -27.98
C THR A 169 -33.94 -14.45 -29.10
N MET A 170 -34.61 -15.59 -29.25
CA MET A 170 -35.01 -16.18 -30.55
C MET A 170 -35.78 -17.48 -30.31
N LYS A 171 -36.96 -17.36 -29.69
CA LYS A 171 -38.10 -18.18 -30.11
C LYS A 171 -38.74 -17.47 -31.29
N LEU A 172 -38.17 -17.69 -32.48
CA LEU A 172 -38.85 -17.36 -33.72
C LEU A 172 -39.95 -18.39 -33.92
N ASN A 173 -41.19 -17.90 -33.89
CA ASN A 173 -42.31 -18.55 -34.55
C ASN A 173 -41.94 -18.81 -36.01
N LEU A 174 -41.97 -20.08 -36.43
CA LEU A 174 -42.60 -20.53 -37.67
C LEU A 174 -43.02 -21.99 -37.52
#